data_AF-A0A814Z0R0-F1
#
_entry.id   AF-A0A814Z0R0-F1
#
_cell.length_a   1.000
_cell.length_b   1.000
_cell.length_c   1.000
_cell.angle_alpha   90.00
_cell.angle_beta   90.00
_cell.angle_gamma   90.00
#
_symmetry.space_group_name_H-M   'P 1'
#
loop_
_entity.id
_entity.type
_entity.pdbx_description
1 polymer ?
#
loop_
_entity_poly.entity_id
_entity_poly.type
_entity_poly.pdbx_seq_one_letter_code
_entity_poly.pdbx_strand_id
1 'polypeptide(L)'
;MEPKDGLTQDESASIYLYAMEWNETENSLYAILNRTLCLADRTQLRPWFRYLKLFLTALFKLPSIPCRVFWRGVPEDLSTLYSLRKEQIWWSFSSWTSSISVLESPFYLGKSKARTMMSIETKNGKLIRTHSFFQNHDEILLPPGICLRVIDQANPTDSLHFIHFQEISPPFPMLAEPFDLNQLKKTPPKLLSSQGNFPKVDASSNMSLSSSFKKDINMSLIKSVKGKDQLLLDGYRYRRDRLVWRCVTNNCKGRARYDDGIYTTYQDHICRAPDPDEIEKALYNYEIKKNAQQCHDPPRLIIQNARLKISLDAAINIPQYTASQRSIQRVRRDKDVQTEPKTFADIIIPSNYQVNALNEQFLLYDNNDNQRRILIFATKQHLDFLNECESWHCDGTFAVAPKLFEQMYSIHGSIRGKKLPLLYSLLPNKDKKTYEELFRIVAQHVRRKPDYITIDFEKAAENAFNVIYPECEILGCFFHFKKCIWKHICELHLKKEFLENQNNRRTMKNLAALAFVPPNNIVEEFSRIKENASDVLDGNKLYILNFYYVLSSFRFDFVFRR
;
A
#
# COMPACT_ATOMS: atom_id res chain seq x y z
N MET A 1 -24.13 13.55 4.61
CA MET A 1 -23.07 14.25 5.36
C MET A 1 -22.47 15.25 4.41
N GLU A 2 -22.55 16.51 4.78
CA GLU A 2 -21.70 17.51 4.18
C GLU A 2 -20.25 17.13 4.50
N PRO A 3 -19.34 17.22 3.53
CA PRO A 3 -17.93 17.00 3.79
C PRO A 3 -17.44 17.95 4.88
N LYS A 4 -16.47 17.48 5.67
CA LYS A 4 -15.77 18.32 6.66
C LYS A 4 -15.01 19.46 5.98
N ASP A 5 -14.49 20.38 6.78
CA ASP A 5 -13.54 21.40 6.33
C ASP A 5 -14.12 22.40 5.30
N GLY A 6 -15.46 22.59 5.30
CA GLY A 6 -16.16 23.54 4.43
C GLY A 6 -16.14 23.18 2.94
N LEU A 7 -15.83 21.92 2.61
CA LEU A 7 -15.79 21.44 1.23
C LEU A 7 -17.18 21.03 0.73
N THR A 8 -17.46 21.32 -0.54
CA THR A 8 -18.58 20.72 -1.25
C THR A 8 -18.33 19.23 -1.50
N GLN A 9 -19.40 18.48 -1.79
CA GLN A 9 -19.27 17.04 -2.07
C GLN A 9 -18.31 16.73 -3.22
N ASP A 10 -18.34 17.55 -4.29
CA ASP A 10 -17.47 17.40 -5.45
C ASP A 10 -16.01 17.74 -5.11
N GLU A 11 -15.78 18.78 -4.31
CA GLU A 11 -14.46 19.16 -3.81
C GLU A 11 -13.84 18.02 -2.97
N SER A 12 -14.59 17.49 -2.01
CA SER A 12 -14.13 16.35 -1.21
C SER A 12 -13.93 15.10 -2.05
N ALA A 13 -14.80 14.82 -3.02
CA ALA A 13 -14.67 13.66 -3.90
C ALA A 13 -13.44 13.78 -4.81
N SER A 14 -13.07 14.99 -5.23
CA SER A 14 -11.86 15.20 -6.03
C SER A 14 -10.59 14.83 -5.26
N ILE A 15 -10.49 15.17 -3.97
CA ILE A 15 -9.36 14.76 -3.12
C ILE A 15 -9.33 13.24 -2.93
N TYR A 16 -10.50 12.64 -2.70
CA TYR A 16 -10.63 11.20 -2.55
C TYR A 16 -10.20 10.45 -3.83
N LEU A 17 -10.63 10.92 -5.00
CA LEU A 17 -10.29 10.35 -6.30
C LEU A 17 -8.80 10.50 -6.63
N TYR A 18 -8.17 11.61 -6.23
CA TYR A 18 -6.73 11.78 -6.38
C TYR A 18 -5.97 10.73 -5.56
N ALA A 19 -6.31 10.57 -4.28
CA ALA A 19 -5.59 9.67 -3.37
C ALA A 19 -5.91 8.18 -3.59
N MET A 20 -6.90 7.83 -4.43
CA MET A 20 -7.31 6.46 -4.68
C MET A 20 -6.36 5.76 -5.66
N GLU A 21 -5.76 4.65 -5.21
CA GLU A 21 -5.01 3.76 -6.09
C GLU A 21 -5.96 2.82 -6.85
N TRP A 22 -5.74 2.69 -8.17
CA TRP A 22 -6.47 1.77 -9.04
C TRP A 22 -5.72 0.44 -9.13
N ASN A 23 -6.32 -0.59 -9.74
CA ASN A 23 -5.73 -1.93 -9.84
C ASN A 23 -4.29 -1.95 -10.41
N GLU A 24 -3.94 -0.97 -11.23
CA GLU A 24 -2.59 -0.72 -11.71
C GLU A 24 -2.17 0.72 -11.34
N THR A 25 -1.10 0.85 -10.56
CA THR A 25 -0.60 2.13 -10.03
C THR A 25 -0.34 3.15 -11.14
N GLU A 26 0.26 2.74 -12.26
CA GLU A 26 0.57 3.62 -13.40
C GLU A 26 -0.68 4.20 -14.08
N ASN A 27 -1.81 3.51 -13.94
CA ASN A 27 -3.10 3.92 -14.49
C ASN A 27 -3.95 4.68 -13.49
N SER A 28 -3.48 4.83 -12.23
CA SER A 28 -4.19 5.60 -11.21
C SER A 28 -4.23 7.08 -11.58
N LEU A 29 -5.31 7.76 -11.19
CA LEU A 29 -5.54 9.16 -11.55
C LEU A 29 -4.38 10.07 -11.14
N TYR A 30 -3.84 9.91 -9.93
CA TYR A 30 -2.69 10.70 -9.47
C TYR A 30 -1.43 10.47 -10.31
N ALA A 31 -1.17 9.23 -10.74
CA ALA A 31 0.02 8.87 -11.50
C ALA A 31 -0.01 9.49 -12.89
N ILE A 32 -1.16 9.42 -13.57
CA ILE A 32 -1.35 10.01 -14.90
C ILE A 32 -1.30 11.55 -14.80
N LEU A 33 -1.97 12.15 -13.81
CA LEU A 33 -1.98 13.60 -13.62
C LEU A 33 -0.58 14.13 -13.31
N ASN A 34 0.16 13.51 -12.37
CA ASN A 34 1.51 13.92 -12.02
C ASN A 34 2.49 13.78 -13.20
N ARG A 35 2.38 12.70 -13.98
CA ARG A 35 3.15 12.54 -15.23
C ARG A 35 2.85 13.67 -16.21
N THR A 36 1.57 14.01 -16.38
CA THR A 36 1.13 15.09 -17.29
C THR A 36 1.63 16.46 -16.84
N LEU A 37 1.64 16.74 -15.53
CA LEU A 37 2.17 17.98 -14.96
C LEU A 37 3.67 18.19 -15.20
N CYS A 38 4.43 17.10 -15.30
CA CYS A 38 5.86 17.10 -15.59
C CYS A 38 6.20 17.22 -17.09
N LEU A 39 5.22 17.13 -18.01
CA LEU A 39 5.47 17.30 -19.44
C LEU A 39 5.79 18.76 -19.80
N ALA A 40 6.74 18.93 -20.72
CA ALA A 40 7.07 20.23 -21.30
C ALA A 40 5.92 20.78 -22.16
N ASP A 41 5.22 19.90 -22.89
CA ASP A 41 4.03 20.26 -23.67
C ASP A 41 2.83 20.53 -22.76
N ARG A 42 2.56 21.82 -22.50
CA ARG A 42 1.46 22.25 -21.64
C ARG A 42 0.08 22.04 -22.27
N THR A 43 -0.03 21.75 -23.56
CA THR A 43 -1.33 21.48 -24.18
C THR A 43 -1.96 20.17 -23.68
N GLN A 44 -1.13 19.23 -23.24
CA GLN A 44 -1.57 17.96 -22.65
C GLN A 44 -2.31 18.12 -21.31
N LEU A 45 -2.20 19.28 -20.65
CA LEU A 45 -2.94 19.58 -19.43
C LEU A 45 -4.38 20.03 -19.68
N ARG A 46 -4.75 20.39 -20.92
CA ARG A 46 -6.10 20.90 -21.23
C ARG A 46 -7.24 19.98 -20.77
N PRO A 47 -7.19 18.64 -20.95
CA PRO A 47 -8.23 17.75 -20.45
C PRO A 47 -8.40 17.81 -18.92
N TRP A 48 -7.33 18.16 -18.20
CA TRP A 48 -7.29 18.17 -16.74
C TRP A 48 -7.79 19.48 -16.13
N PHE A 49 -8.00 20.56 -16.90
CA PHE A 49 -8.29 21.88 -16.33
C PHE A 49 -9.53 21.92 -15.44
N ARG A 50 -10.62 21.23 -15.82
CA ARG A 50 -11.84 21.18 -15.01
C ARG A 50 -11.59 20.46 -13.68
N TYR A 51 -10.88 19.34 -13.75
CA TYR A 51 -10.50 18.57 -12.56
C TYR A 51 -9.54 19.34 -11.67
N LEU A 52 -8.45 19.89 -12.22
CA LEU A 52 -7.47 20.71 -11.52
C LEU A 52 -8.11 21.92 -10.85
N LYS A 53 -9.06 22.59 -11.52
CA LYS A 53 -9.80 23.70 -10.92
C LYS A 53 -10.57 23.24 -9.68
N LEU A 54 -11.34 22.16 -9.78
CA LEU A 54 -12.11 21.62 -8.67
C LEU A 54 -11.19 21.16 -7.52
N PHE A 55 -10.13 20.41 -7.85
CA PHE A 55 -9.20 19.83 -6.91
C PHE A 55 -8.36 20.88 -6.18
N LEU A 56 -7.81 21.87 -6.89
CA LEU A 56 -7.08 22.98 -6.27
C LEU A 56 -8.01 23.83 -5.41
N THR A 57 -9.24 24.11 -5.87
CA THR A 57 -10.24 24.83 -5.05
C THR A 57 -10.50 24.10 -3.74
N ALA A 58 -10.64 22.77 -3.78
CA ALA A 58 -10.78 21.94 -2.59
C ALA A 58 -9.55 22.04 -1.67
N LEU A 59 -8.35 21.88 -2.22
CA LEU A 59 -7.10 21.93 -1.44
C LEU A 59 -6.83 23.30 -0.80
N PHE A 60 -7.17 24.39 -1.48
CA PHE A 60 -6.96 25.75 -0.94
C PHE A 60 -7.93 26.10 0.20
N LYS A 61 -9.12 25.48 0.25
CA LYS A 61 -10.04 25.60 1.39
C LYS A 61 -9.54 24.87 2.63
N LEU A 62 -8.71 23.83 2.47
CA LEU A 62 -8.11 23.14 3.61
C LEU A 62 -7.07 24.04 4.30
N PRO A 63 -7.01 24.02 5.65
CA PRO A 63 -6.02 24.79 6.38
C PRO A 63 -4.61 24.32 6.01
N SER A 64 -3.72 25.27 5.74
CA SER A 64 -2.30 24.97 5.62
C SER A 64 -1.74 24.61 7.00
N ILE A 65 -0.91 23.57 7.06
CA ILE A 65 -0.22 23.21 8.29
C ILE A 65 0.84 24.29 8.58
N PRO A 66 0.97 24.78 9.82
CA PRO A 66 2.00 25.76 10.18
C PRO A 66 3.40 25.23 9.86
N CYS A 67 4.31 26.13 9.47
CA CYS A 67 5.66 25.85 8.99
C CYS A 67 6.34 24.76 9.83
N ARG A 68 6.43 23.55 9.27
CA ARG A 68 6.99 22.35 9.89
C ARG A 68 7.81 21.60 8.84
N VAL A 69 8.78 20.82 9.31
CA VAL A 69 9.56 19.92 8.46
C VAL A 69 8.74 18.67 8.18
N PHE A 70 8.52 18.37 6.90
CA PHE A 70 7.91 17.12 6.44
C PHE A 70 8.92 16.25 5.72
N TRP A 71 8.67 14.95 5.67
CA TRP A 71 9.62 13.96 5.19
C TRP A 71 9.06 13.10 4.06
N ARG A 72 9.94 12.62 3.19
CA ARG A 72 9.63 11.68 2.12
C ARG A 72 10.83 10.77 1.86
N GLY A 73 10.57 9.48 1.71
CA GLY A 73 11.58 8.50 1.31
C GLY A 73 11.44 8.17 -0.16
N VAL A 74 12.56 8.07 -0.86
CA VAL A 74 12.62 7.57 -2.25
C VAL A 74 13.69 6.48 -2.31
N PRO A 75 13.40 5.29 -2.86
CA PRO A 75 14.36 4.20 -2.97
C PRO A 75 15.32 4.37 -4.17
N GLU A 76 15.88 5.58 -4.32
CA GLU A 76 16.84 5.99 -5.36
C GLU A 76 17.79 7.07 -4.80
N ASP A 77 18.99 7.22 -5.37
CA ASP A 77 19.88 8.35 -5.10
C ASP A 77 19.49 9.57 -5.97
N LEU A 78 19.03 10.63 -5.31
CA LEU A 78 18.67 11.91 -5.94
C LEU A 78 19.65 13.04 -5.58
N SER A 79 20.77 12.71 -4.94
CA SER A 79 21.75 13.68 -4.44
C SER A 79 22.34 14.55 -5.55
N THR A 80 22.53 13.98 -6.73
CA THR A 80 23.07 14.69 -7.91
C THR A 80 22.02 15.55 -8.61
N LEU A 81 20.74 15.16 -8.53
CA LEU A 81 19.63 15.90 -9.13
C LEU A 81 19.36 17.23 -8.41
N TYR A 82 19.53 17.22 -7.08
CA TYR A 82 19.22 18.33 -6.19
C TYR A 82 20.47 18.86 -5.49
N SER A 83 21.25 19.68 -6.20
CA SER A 83 22.46 20.30 -5.67
C SER A 83 22.17 21.45 -4.71
N LEU A 84 23.04 21.63 -3.71
CA LEU A 84 22.95 22.71 -2.71
C LEU A 84 22.76 24.09 -3.37
N ARG A 85 21.87 24.90 -2.81
CA ARG A 85 21.48 26.27 -3.25
C ARG A 85 20.79 26.35 -4.62
N LYS A 86 20.56 25.23 -5.29
CA LYS A 86 19.80 25.22 -6.55
C LYS A 86 18.33 25.44 -6.28
N GLU A 87 17.72 26.33 -7.06
CA GLU A 87 16.28 26.57 -7.08
C GLU A 87 15.63 25.75 -8.18
N GLN A 88 14.46 25.21 -7.89
CA GLN A 88 13.72 24.38 -8.84
C GLN A 88 12.22 24.46 -8.61
N ILE A 89 11.47 24.15 -9.66
CA ILE A 89 10.02 24.07 -9.60
C ILE A 89 9.62 22.61 -9.44
N TRP A 90 8.89 22.32 -8.39
CA TRP A 90 8.33 21.01 -8.13
C TRP A 90 6.97 20.89 -8.82
N TRP A 91 6.94 20.39 -10.06
CA TRP A 91 5.76 20.44 -10.92
C TRP A 91 4.61 19.49 -10.53
N SER A 92 4.88 18.44 -9.76
CA SER A 92 3.87 17.42 -9.42
C SER A 92 3.24 17.66 -8.04
N PHE A 93 2.03 17.15 -7.85
CA PHE A 93 1.53 16.96 -6.48
C PHE A 93 2.37 15.88 -5.81
N SER A 94 2.74 16.08 -4.56
CA SER A 94 3.58 15.13 -3.83
C SER A 94 3.09 14.90 -2.41
N SER A 95 3.00 13.64 -2.02
CA SER A 95 2.67 13.22 -0.66
C SER A 95 3.93 13.17 0.22
N TRP A 96 3.79 13.67 1.44
CA TRP A 96 4.79 13.76 2.49
C TRP A 96 4.20 13.31 3.82
N THR A 97 5.07 13.04 4.79
CA THR A 97 4.65 12.66 6.15
C THR A 97 5.29 13.55 7.20
N SER A 98 4.55 13.83 8.28
CA SER A 98 5.08 14.47 9.49
C SER A 98 5.86 13.50 10.39
N SER A 99 5.79 12.20 10.14
CA SER A 99 6.36 11.16 11.00
C SER A 99 7.54 10.47 10.32
N ILE A 100 8.76 10.77 10.76
CA ILE A 100 9.99 10.16 10.24
C ILE A 100 10.00 8.63 10.38
N SER A 101 9.32 8.07 11.39
CA SER A 101 9.21 6.62 11.59
C SER A 101 8.49 5.88 10.45
N VAL A 102 7.65 6.56 9.67
CA VAL A 102 6.99 5.97 8.50
C VAL A 102 8.02 5.61 7.42
N LEU A 103 9.17 6.29 7.41
CA LEU A 103 10.25 6.02 6.46
C LEU A 103 11.03 4.74 6.78
N GLU A 104 10.97 4.22 8.02
CA GLU A 104 11.61 2.96 8.38
C GLU A 104 10.96 1.74 7.69
N SER A 105 9.75 1.92 7.18
CA SER A 105 9.06 0.90 6.40
C SER A 105 9.77 0.65 5.05
N PRO A 106 9.96 -0.62 4.66
CA PRO A 106 10.51 -0.99 3.36
C PRO A 106 9.78 -0.41 2.15
N PHE A 107 8.53 0.04 2.34
CA PHE A 107 7.71 0.66 1.30
C PHE A 107 8.08 2.11 0.99
N TYR A 108 8.81 2.81 1.87
CA TYR A 108 9.15 4.23 1.70
C TYR A 108 10.66 4.47 1.52
N LEU A 109 11.49 4.05 2.50
CA LEU A 109 12.95 4.20 2.42
C LEU A 109 13.63 2.81 2.47
N GLY A 110 13.19 1.95 3.38
CA GLY A 110 13.79 0.63 3.61
C GLY A 110 15.24 0.68 4.08
N LYS A 111 15.88 -0.50 4.18
CA LYS A 111 17.26 -0.67 4.72
C LYS A 111 18.30 -1.11 3.69
N SER A 112 17.94 -1.27 2.40
CA SER A 112 18.84 -1.81 1.37
C SER A 112 18.71 -1.05 0.05
N LYS A 113 19.84 -0.81 -0.64
CA LYS A 113 20.04 0.02 -1.86
C LYS A 113 20.15 1.52 -1.57
N ALA A 114 20.59 2.26 -2.59
CA ALA A 114 20.69 3.72 -2.56
C ALA A 114 19.30 4.33 -2.36
N ARG A 115 19.16 5.19 -1.36
CA ARG A 115 17.88 5.78 -0.96
C ARG A 115 18.08 7.22 -0.55
N THR A 116 17.11 8.06 -0.89
CA THR A 116 17.11 9.47 -0.56
C THR A 116 16.02 9.75 0.44
N MET A 117 16.41 10.26 1.61
CA MET A 117 15.53 10.86 2.58
C MET A 117 15.44 12.35 2.32
N MET A 118 14.28 12.78 1.86
CA MET A 118 13.99 14.18 1.57
C MET A 118 13.24 14.78 2.76
N SER A 119 13.56 16.02 3.07
CA SER A 119 12.85 16.82 4.06
C SER A 119 12.54 18.19 3.52
N ILE A 120 11.43 18.79 3.91
CA ILE A 120 10.99 20.07 3.39
C ILE A 120 10.40 20.98 4.48
N GLU A 121 10.88 22.21 4.53
CA GLU A 121 10.23 23.33 5.21
C GLU A 121 9.23 23.99 4.25
N THR A 122 7.94 23.92 4.57
CA THR A 122 6.88 24.45 3.70
C THR A 122 5.74 25.03 4.53
N LYS A 123 5.14 26.10 4.00
CA LYS A 123 3.94 26.72 4.57
C LYS A 123 2.65 26.29 3.85
N ASN A 124 2.78 25.49 2.78
CA ASN A 124 1.70 25.14 1.86
C ASN A 124 1.26 23.68 1.93
N GLY A 125 1.77 22.91 2.91
CA GLY A 125 1.32 21.54 3.16
C GLY A 125 -0.16 21.46 3.53
N LYS A 126 -0.92 20.65 2.79
CA LYS A 126 -2.35 20.39 3.04
C LYS A 126 -2.53 19.00 3.63
N LEU A 127 -3.10 18.93 4.84
CA LEU A 127 -3.49 17.64 5.42
C LEU A 127 -4.76 17.15 4.75
N ILE A 128 -4.67 16.07 3.98
CA ILE A 128 -5.83 15.58 3.20
C ILE A 128 -6.54 14.39 3.84
N ARG A 129 -6.14 13.99 5.05
CA ARG A 129 -6.61 12.78 5.74
C ARG A 129 -8.14 12.63 5.83
N THR A 130 -8.86 13.72 6.10
CA THR A 130 -10.34 13.72 6.20
C THR A 130 -11.05 13.47 4.88
N HIS A 131 -10.33 13.62 3.75
CA HIS A 131 -10.88 13.54 2.40
C HIS A 131 -10.12 12.56 1.49
N SER A 132 -9.08 11.88 1.99
CA SER A 132 -8.28 10.88 1.26
C SER A 132 -8.93 9.50 1.28
N PHE A 133 -8.68 8.70 0.25
CA PHE A 133 -9.02 7.27 0.20
C PHE A 133 -8.35 6.50 1.36
N PHE A 134 -7.13 6.91 1.73
CA PHE A 134 -6.36 6.33 2.81
C PHE A 134 -6.50 7.19 4.08
N GLN A 135 -7.47 6.86 4.94
CA GLN A 135 -7.74 7.62 6.18
C GLN A 135 -6.74 7.36 7.33
N ASN A 136 -5.81 6.41 7.13
CA ASN A 136 -4.91 5.89 8.17
C ASN A 136 -3.54 6.60 8.24
N HIS A 137 -3.23 7.47 7.27
CA HIS A 137 -1.98 8.23 7.23
C HIS A 137 -2.26 9.72 7.32
N ASP A 138 -1.45 10.44 8.09
CA ASP A 138 -1.39 11.91 8.04
C ASP A 138 -0.65 12.32 6.76
N GLU A 139 -1.31 12.07 5.63
CA GLU A 139 -0.82 12.38 4.30
C GLU A 139 -0.87 13.90 4.10
N ILE A 140 0.31 14.47 3.92
CA ILE A 140 0.49 15.90 3.68
C ILE A 140 0.76 16.05 2.19
N LEU A 141 -0.19 16.67 1.49
CA LEU A 141 -0.10 16.90 0.07
C LEU A 141 0.48 18.29 -0.18
N LEU A 142 1.54 18.35 -0.98
CA LEU A 142 2.04 19.61 -1.53
C LEU A 142 1.41 19.90 -2.89
N PRO A 143 1.01 21.16 -3.15
CA PRO A 143 0.51 21.56 -4.44
C PRO A 143 1.61 21.54 -5.52
N PRO A 144 1.24 21.43 -6.80
CA PRO A 144 2.18 21.47 -7.92
C PRO A 144 2.69 22.89 -8.15
N GLY A 145 3.85 23.00 -8.76
CA GLY A 145 4.43 24.27 -9.18
C GLY A 145 5.05 25.09 -8.05
N ILE A 146 5.29 24.51 -6.87
CA ILE A 146 5.99 25.20 -5.78
C ILE A 146 7.48 25.37 -6.10
N CYS A 147 8.05 26.50 -5.70
CA CYS A 147 9.48 26.75 -5.84
C CYS A 147 10.20 26.26 -4.58
N LEU A 148 11.19 25.39 -4.78
CA LEU A 148 12.00 24.82 -3.72
C LEU A 148 13.46 25.18 -3.92
N ARG A 149 14.14 25.46 -2.81
CA ARG A 149 15.60 25.61 -2.74
C ARG A 149 16.18 24.49 -1.90
N VAL A 150 17.26 23.86 -2.37
CA VAL A 150 18.04 22.93 -1.53
C VAL A 150 18.86 23.74 -0.54
N ILE A 151 18.54 23.66 0.74
CA ILE A 151 19.23 24.39 1.81
C ILE A 151 20.29 23.57 2.52
N ASP A 152 20.16 22.24 2.51
CA ASP A 152 21.18 21.34 3.06
C ASP A 152 21.19 19.98 2.36
N GLN A 153 22.32 19.28 2.44
CA GLN A 153 22.52 17.96 1.85
C GLN A 153 23.59 17.17 2.63
N ALA A 154 23.31 15.90 2.91
CA ALA A 154 24.27 15.02 3.59
C ALA A 154 24.26 13.61 2.99
N ASN A 155 25.42 12.99 2.84
CA ASN A 155 25.57 11.63 2.30
C ASN A 155 26.38 10.77 3.30
N PRO A 156 25.82 10.42 4.47
CA PRO A 156 26.58 9.75 5.53
C PRO A 156 26.98 8.31 5.17
N THR A 157 26.36 7.70 4.16
CA THR A 157 26.79 6.42 3.58
C THR A 157 26.60 6.47 2.07
N ASP A 158 27.26 5.56 1.34
CA ASP A 158 27.07 5.39 -0.12
C ASP A 158 25.64 4.99 -0.52
N SER A 159 24.81 4.60 0.44
CA SER A 159 23.45 4.10 0.20
C SER A 159 22.34 4.98 0.78
N LEU A 160 22.68 6.06 1.48
CA LEU A 160 21.70 6.92 2.16
C LEU A 160 22.07 8.38 1.98
N HIS A 161 21.20 9.10 1.29
CA HIS A 161 21.35 10.50 0.96
C HIS A 161 20.26 11.31 1.64
N PHE A 162 20.60 12.47 2.16
CA PHE A 162 19.69 13.41 2.79
C PHE A 162 19.64 14.68 1.96
N ILE A 163 18.43 15.17 1.70
CA ILE A 163 18.23 16.41 0.97
C ILE A 163 17.20 17.23 1.74
N HIS A 164 17.57 18.45 2.11
CA HIS A 164 16.71 19.37 2.83
C HIS A 164 16.30 20.53 1.93
N PHE A 165 15.00 20.68 1.75
CA PHE A 165 14.38 21.71 0.94
C PHE A 165 13.76 22.79 1.81
N GLN A 166 13.79 24.01 1.30
CA GLN A 166 12.96 25.10 1.79
C GLN A 166 12.07 25.59 0.64
N GLU A 167 10.77 25.70 0.90
CA GLU A 167 9.86 26.38 0.00
C GLU A 167 10.20 27.88 -0.03
N ILE A 168 10.38 28.41 -1.23
CA ILE A 168 10.67 29.82 -1.47
C ILE A 168 9.52 30.45 -2.26
N SER A 169 9.33 31.75 -2.08
CA SER A 169 8.37 32.49 -2.91
C SER A 169 8.77 32.39 -4.38
N PRO A 170 7.83 32.05 -5.28
CA PRO A 170 8.12 32.06 -6.70
C PRO A 170 8.44 33.48 -7.17
N PRO A 171 9.34 33.67 -8.14
CA PRO A 171 9.61 34.99 -8.72
C PRO A 171 8.37 35.60 -9.36
N PHE A 172 7.40 34.77 -9.75
CA PHE A 172 6.08 35.18 -10.25
C PHE A 172 4.98 34.38 -9.53
N PRO A 173 4.17 34.99 -8.65
CA PRO A 173 3.05 34.30 -8.03
C PRO A 173 1.95 34.02 -9.07
N MET A 174 1.78 32.75 -9.46
CA MET A 174 0.73 32.34 -10.41
C MET A 174 -0.68 32.36 -9.79
N LEU A 175 -0.78 32.22 -8.47
CA LEU A 175 -2.00 32.22 -7.68
C LEU A 175 -1.70 33.01 -6.39
N ALA A 176 -2.42 34.11 -6.14
CA ALA A 176 -2.22 34.91 -4.94
C ALA A 176 -2.86 34.22 -3.71
N GLU A 177 -2.11 34.10 -2.61
CA GLU A 177 -2.68 33.77 -1.31
C GLU A 177 -3.34 35.02 -0.70
N PRO A 178 -4.47 34.88 0.04
CA PRO A 178 -5.42 33.77 0.04
C PRO A 178 -6.33 33.87 -1.20
N PHE A 179 -6.75 32.72 -1.74
CA PHE A 179 -7.76 32.68 -2.81
C PHE A 179 -9.08 33.31 -2.32
N ASP A 180 -9.24 34.61 -2.52
CA ASP A 180 -10.49 35.29 -2.27
C ASP A 180 -11.42 35.02 -3.47
N LEU A 181 -12.32 34.04 -3.31
CA LEU A 181 -13.33 33.70 -4.30
C LEU A 181 -14.24 34.90 -4.64
N ASN A 182 -14.30 35.93 -3.81
CA ASN A 182 -15.05 37.16 -4.07
C ASN A 182 -14.33 38.10 -5.06
N GLN A 183 -13.02 37.93 -5.28
CA GLN A 183 -12.23 38.73 -6.21
C GLN A 183 -12.25 38.20 -7.64
N LEU A 184 -12.85 37.03 -7.88
CA LEU A 184 -13.16 36.53 -9.22
C LEU A 184 -14.28 37.38 -9.84
N LYS A 185 -13.94 38.60 -10.27
CA LYS A 185 -14.80 39.38 -11.16
C LYS A 185 -15.15 38.50 -12.36
N LYS A 186 -16.45 38.45 -12.68
CA LYS A 186 -17.07 37.73 -13.80
C LYS A 186 -16.62 38.30 -15.15
N THR A 187 -15.34 38.24 -15.46
CA THR A 187 -14.82 38.63 -16.77
C THR A 187 -13.80 37.58 -17.20
N PRO A 188 -14.02 36.88 -18.33
CA PRO A 188 -13.04 35.93 -18.84
C PRO A 188 -11.72 36.66 -19.08
N PRO A 189 -10.56 36.07 -18.74
CA PRO A 189 -9.28 36.68 -19.06
C PRO A 189 -9.19 36.83 -20.58
N LYS A 190 -8.92 38.05 -21.07
CA LYS A 190 -8.51 38.23 -22.46
C LYS A 190 -7.25 37.39 -22.66
N LEU A 191 -7.29 36.49 -23.65
CA LEU A 191 -6.10 35.79 -24.14
C LEU A 191 -5.02 36.84 -24.41
N LEU A 192 -3.96 36.84 -23.60
CA LEU A 192 -2.77 37.62 -23.89
C LEU A 192 -2.21 37.09 -25.21
N SER A 193 -2.21 37.98 -26.21
CA SER A 193 -1.53 37.80 -27.47
C SER A 193 -0.08 37.40 -27.22
N SER A 194 0.34 36.40 -27.97
CA SER A 194 1.62 35.71 -27.95
C SER A 194 2.81 36.61 -28.26
N GLN A 195 3.23 37.51 -27.37
CA GLN A 195 4.56 38.14 -27.41
C GLN A 195 4.99 38.53 -26.00
N GLY A 196 5.66 37.61 -25.32
CA GLY A 196 6.40 37.86 -24.09
C GLY A 196 7.56 36.86 -24.05
N ASN A 197 8.78 37.37 -24.24
CA ASN A 197 10.00 36.57 -24.26
C ASN A 197 10.19 35.86 -22.91
N PHE A 198 9.85 34.57 -22.85
CA PHE A 198 10.36 33.67 -21.83
C PHE A 198 11.85 33.41 -22.10
N PRO A 199 12.71 33.32 -21.07
CA PRO A 199 14.09 32.93 -21.27
C PRO A 199 14.14 31.57 -21.96
N LYS A 200 14.88 31.47 -23.07
CA LYS A 200 15.25 30.18 -23.66
C LYS A 200 16.07 29.43 -22.60
N VAL A 201 15.44 28.46 -21.94
CA VAL A 201 16.18 27.42 -21.23
C VAL A 201 16.58 26.42 -22.29
N ASP A 202 17.88 26.32 -22.53
CA ASP A 202 18.47 25.49 -23.58
C ASP A 202 17.98 24.05 -23.50
N ALA A 203 17.29 23.63 -24.55
CA ALA A 203 16.92 22.23 -24.82
C ALA A 203 18.11 21.41 -25.34
N SER A 204 19.32 21.74 -24.89
CA SER A 204 20.58 21.03 -25.17
C SER A 204 21.18 20.50 -23.88
N SER A 205 20.53 19.51 -23.29
CA SER A 205 21.21 18.50 -22.47
C SER A 205 20.56 17.13 -22.69
N ASN A 206 20.30 16.81 -23.97
CA ASN A 206 20.21 15.42 -24.38
C ASN A 206 21.63 14.84 -24.47
N MET A 207 21.79 13.66 -23.88
CA MET A 207 22.84 12.67 -24.11
C MET A 207 24.27 13.05 -23.69
N SER A 208 24.71 12.44 -22.59
CA SER A 208 25.87 11.53 -22.61
C SER A 208 25.90 10.71 -21.31
N LEU A 209 25.48 9.46 -21.42
CA LEU A 209 25.94 8.40 -20.54
C LEU A 209 27.46 8.27 -20.76
N SER A 210 28.27 8.93 -19.94
CA SER A 210 29.68 8.54 -19.83
C SER A 210 30.32 8.95 -18.51
N SER A 211 30.90 7.91 -17.90
CA SER A 211 32.07 7.89 -17.01
C SER A 211 31.91 8.47 -15.60
N SER A 212 31.45 7.63 -14.67
CA SER A 212 32.13 7.43 -13.36
C SER A 212 31.53 6.32 -12.47
N PHE A 213 30.70 5.41 -12.99
CA PHE A 213 30.45 4.11 -12.35
C PHE A 213 31.66 3.17 -12.54
N LYS A 214 32.59 3.17 -11.56
CA LYS A 214 33.56 2.09 -11.38
C LYS A 214 33.79 1.85 -9.89
N LYS A 215 33.10 0.83 -9.36
CA LYS A 215 33.44 -0.10 -8.24
C LYS A 215 32.13 -0.71 -7.73
N ASP A 216 31.83 -2.01 -7.66
CA ASP A 216 32.57 -3.25 -7.89
C ASP A 216 31.55 -4.34 -8.32
N ILE A 217 31.43 -4.62 -9.62
CA ILE A 217 30.88 -5.91 -10.13
C ILE A 217 32.09 -6.79 -10.48
N ASN A 218 33.07 -6.86 -9.59
CA ASN A 218 34.31 -7.54 -9.93
C ASN A 218 34.15 -9.06 -9.87
N MET A 219 33.26 -9.63 -9.04
CA MET A 219 33.12 -11.09 -9.02
C MET A 219 31.78 -11.61 -8.46
N SER A 220 31.17 -12.60 -9.13
CA SER A 220 30.00 -13.35 -8.62
C SER A 220 29.91 -14.77 -9.22
N LEU A 221 29.60 -15.77 -8.40
CA LEU A 221 29.30 -17.12 -8.85
C LEU A 221 27.79 -17.35 -8.93
N ILE A 222 27.30 -17.72 -10.11
CA ILE A 222 25.87 -17.98 -10.37
C ILE A 222 25.66 -19.30 -11.09
N LYS A 223 24.40 -19.74 -11.17
CA LYS A 223 23.99 -20.84 -12.05
C LYS A 223 23.35 -20.28 -13.32
N SER A 224 23.78 -20.77 -14.47
CA SER A 224 23.20 -20.45 -15.77
C SER A 224 21.72 -20.84 -15.88
N VAL A 225 21.06 -20.39 -16.95
CA VAL A 225 19.68 -20.81 -17.28
C VAL A 225 19.55 -22.33 -17.37
N LYS A 226 20.62 -23.05 -17.75
CA LYS A 226 20.68 -24.52 -17.85
C LYS A 226 21.26 -25.20 -16.59
N GLY A 227 21.42 -24.48 -15.48
CA GLY A 227 21.88 -25.05 -14.21
C GLY A 227 23.39 -25.29 -14.09
N LYS A 228 24.20 -24.95 -15.11
CA LYS A 228 25.67 -25.03 -15.06
C LYS A 228 26.29 -23.83 -14.36
N ASP A 229 27.42 -24.02 -13.69
CA ASP A 229 28.16 -22.94 -13.03
C ASP A 229 28.66 -21.88 -14.01
N GLN A 230 28.47 -20.63 -13.62
CA GLN A 230 28.98 -19.45 -14.31
C GLN A 230 29.66 -18.51 -13.31
N LEU A 231 30.76 -17.92 -13.77
CA LEU A 231 31.49 -16.87 -13.08
C LEU A 231 31.23 -15.57 -13.81
N LEU A 232 30.81 -14.55 -13.08
CA LEU A 232 30.77 -13.16 -13.51
C LEU A 232 32.04 -12.51 -12.97
N LEU A 233 32.92 -12.03 -13.83
CA LEU A 233 34.20 -11.41 -13.45
C LEU A 233 34.53 -10.30 -14.43
N ASP A 234 34.86 -9.11 -13.93
CA ASP A 234 35.21 -7.93 -14.72
C ASP A 234 34.17 -7.57 -15.81
N GLY A 235 32.88 -7.78 -15.53
CA GLY A 235 31.79 -7.55 -16.49
C GLY A 235 31.63 -8.63 -17.58
N TYR A 236 32.42 -9.71 -17.54
CA TYR A 236 32.31 -10.84 -18.46
C TYR A 236 31.68 -12.07 -17.82
N ARG A 237 31.03 -12.89 -18.65
CA ARG A 237 30.47 -14.19 -18.25
C ARG A 237 31.40 -15.31 -18.67
N TYR A 238 31.77 -16.17 -17.73
CA TYR A 238 32.55 -17.36 -17.97
C TYR A 238 31.75 -18.62 -17.61
N ARG A 239 32.02 -19.71 -18.32
CA ARG A 239 31.56 -21.06 -18.01
C ARG A 239 32.72 -21.90 -17.49
N ARG A 240 32.46 -22.80 -16.56
CA ARG A 240 33.45 -23.75 -16.05
C ARG A 240 33.94 -24.68 -17.17
N ASP A 241 35.25 -24.82 -17.32
CA ASP A 241 35.92 -25.72 -18.26
C ASP A 241 37.13 -26.37 -17.57
N ARG A 242 36.91 -27.55 -16.97
CA ARG A 242 37.86 -28.24 -16.07
C ARG A 242 38.28 -27.33 -14.89
N LEU A 243 39.57 -26.99 -14.79
CA LEU A 243 40.15 -26.14 -13.75
C LEU A 243 40.15 -24.65 -14.10
N VAL A 244 39.74 -24.29 -15.33
CA VAL A 244 39.72 -22.91 -15.83
C VAL A 244 38.30 -22.46 -16.17
N TRP A 245 38.11 -21.16 -16.28
CA TRP A 245 36.87 -20.51 -16.66
C TRP A 245 37.01 -19.94 -18.06
N ARG A 246 36.12 -20.32 -18.98
CA ARG A 246 36.14 -19.91 -20.39
C ARG A 246 35.04 -18.90 -20.67
N CYS A 247 35.34 -17.81 -21.38
CA CYS A 247 34.34 -16.85 -21.81
C CYS A 247 33.18 -17.53 -22.56
N VAL A 248 31.94 -17.11 -22.28
CA VAL A 248 30.72 -17.71 -22.85
C VAL A 248 30.53 -17.31 -24.32
N THR A 249 31.11 -16.19 -24.75
CA THR A 249 30.99 -15.69 -26.13
C THR A 249 31.70 -16.60 -27.13
N ASN A 250 31.02 -16.93 -28.22
CA ASN A 250 31.58 -17.76 -29.28
C ASN A 250 32.86 -17.12 -29.85
N ASN A 251 33.85 -17.96 -30.16
CA ASN A 251 35.16 -17.57 -30.69
C ASN A 251 35.99 -16.64 -29.77
N CYS A 252 35.57 -16.39 -28.52
CA CYS A 252 36.37 -15.63 -27.57
C CYS A 252 37.46 -16.47 -26.88
N LYS A 253 38.67 -15.93 -26.81
CA LYS A 253 39.82 -16.54 -26.14
C LYS A 253 39.93 -16.19 -24.66
N GLY A 254 39.06 -15.33 -24.11
CA GLY A 254 39.12 -14.91 -22.71
C GLY A 254 39.08 -16.09 -21.73
N ARG A 255 39.98 -16.09 -20.73
CA ARG A 255 40.07 -17.13 -19.69
C ARG A 255 40.35 -16.53 -18.32
N ALA A 256 39.75 -17.13 -17.31
CA ALA A 256 40.01 -16.83 -15.91
C ALA A 256 40.33 -18.10 -15.12
N ARG A 257 41.08 -17.98 -14.03
CA ARG A 257 41.42 -19.08 -13.13
C ARG A 257 41.27 -18.65 -11.67
N TYR A 258 41.32 -19.61 -10.77
CA TYR A 258 41.24 -19.38 -9.34
C TYR A 258 42.56 -19.80 -8.72
N ASP A 259 43.34 -18.82 -8.26
CA ASP A 259 44.62 -19.03 -7.59
C ASP A 259 44.60 -18.24 -6.28
N ASP A 260 45.13 -18.83 -5.20
CA ASP A 260 45.33 -18.17 -3.90
C ASP A 260 44.12 -17.42 -3.35
N GLY A 261 42.91 -17.96 -3.54
CA GLY A 261 41.68 -17.35 -3.02
C GLY A 261 41.01 -16.34 -3.95
N ILE A 262 41.61 -16.04 -5.12
CA ILE A 262 41.19 -14.93 -5.98
C ILE A 262 40.93 -15.44 -7.41
N TYR A 263 39.82 -14.98 -8.00
CA TYR A 263 39.57 -15.17 -9.43
C TYR A 263 40.29 -14.11 -10.24
N THR A 264 41.15 -14.51 -11.16
CA THR A 264 41.90 -13.60 -12.03
C THR A 264 41.72 -13.96 -13.50
N THR A 265 41.54 -12.93 -14.32
CA THR A 265 41.57 -13.05 -15.78
C THR A 265 43.03 -13.16 -16.22
N TYR A 266 43.41 -14.24 -16.91
CA TYR A 266 44.80 -14.48 -17.35
C TYR A 266 44.96 -14.52 -18.88
N GLN A 267 43.85 -14.53 -19.62
CA GLN A 267 43.85 -14.40 -21.07
C GLN A 267 42.80 -13.38 -21.48
N ASP A 268 43.22 -12.42 -22.30
CA ASP A 268 42.37 -11.29 -22.71
C ASP A 268 41.20 -11.69 -23.61
N HIS A 269 40.16 -10.86 -23.56
CA HIS A 269 38.97 -11.01 -24.39
C HIS A 269 39.18 -10.35 -25.75
N ILE A 270 38.74 -11.03 -26.81
CA ILE A 270 38.65 -10.49 -28.17
C ILE A 270 37.19 -10.27 -28.62
N CYS A 271 36.24 -10.48 -27.71
CA CYS A 271 34.83 -10.26 -27.97
C CYS A 271 34.46 -8.79 -27.74
N ARG A 272 33.19 -8.45 -28.02
CA ARG A 272 32.62 -7.15 -27.68
C ARG A 272 32.90 -6.80 -26.21
N ALA A 273 33.07 -5.50 -25.97
CA ALA A 273 33.14 -4.92 -24.63
C ALA A 273 32.02 -5.44 -23.73
N PRO A 274 32.28 -5.58 -22.41
CA PRO A 274 31.30 -6.11 -21.48
C PRO A 274 30.08 -5.20 -21.41
N ASP A 275 28.90 -5.82 -21.35
CA ASP A 275 27.61 -5.14 -21.26
C ASP A 275 27.04 -5.36 -19.85
N PRO A 276 27.00 -4.32 -18.99
CA PRO A 276 26.48 -4.41 -17.64
C PRO A 276 25.05 -4.98 -17.56
N ASP A 277 24.21 -4.66 -18.56
CA ASP A 277 22.81 -5.09 -18.58
C ASP A 277 22.71 -6.61 -18.74
N GLU A 278 23.60 -7.22 -19.51
CA GLU A 278 23.66 -8.67 -19.71
C GLU A 278 24.15 -9.42 -18.46
N ILE A 279 24.89 -8.74 -17.58
CA ILE A 279 25.30 -9.26 -16.27
C ILE A 279 24.14 -9.16 -15.27
N GLU A 280 23.48 -8.01 -15.19
CA GLU A 280 22.31 -7.82 -14.34
C GLU A 280 21.16 -8.74 -14.72
N LYS A 281 20.92 -8.95 -16.02
CA LYS A 281 19.97 -9.94 -16.53
C LYS A 281 20.33 -11.37 -16.11
N ALA A 282 21.62 -11.72 -16.09
CA ALA A 282 22.04 -13.04 -15.63
C ALA A 282 21.80 -13.20 -14.12
N LEU A 283 22.08 -12.17 -13.32
CA LEU A 283 21.78 -12.12 -11.88
C LEU A 283 20.28 -12.21 -11.61
N TYR A 284 19.45 -11.45 -12.32
CA TYR A 284 18.00 -11.51 -12.23
C TYR A 284 17.47 -12.92 -12.48
N ASN A 285 17.91 -13.56 -13.57
CA ASN A 285 17.48 -14.92 -13.91
C ASN A 285 17.93 -15.96 -12.87
N TYR A 286 19.08 -15.75 -12.25
CA TYR A 286 19.56 -16.58 -11.16
C TYR A 286 18.72 -16.38 -9.88
N GLU A 287 18.46 -15.14 -9.49
CA GLU A 287 17.70 -14.76 -8.30
C GLU A 287 16.26 -15.29 -8.34
N ILE A 288 15.53 -15.11 -9.45
CA ILE A 288 14.15 -15.63 -9.56
C ILE A 288 14.12 -17.15 -9.41
N LYS A 289 15.13 -17.86 -9.92
CA LYS A 289 15.22 -19.31 -9.82
C LYS A 289 15.65 -19.76 -8.42
N LYS A 290 16.59 -19.07 -7.80
CA LYS A 290 17.04 -19.33 -6.43
C LYS A 290 15.89 -19.14 -5.45
N ASN A 291 15.18 -18.00 -5.51
CA ASN A 291 14.03 -17.73 -4.67
C ASN A 291 12.89 -18.72 -4.92
N ALA A 292 12.64 -19.09 -6.19
CA ALA A 292 11.66 -20.12 -6.50
C ALA A 292 11.99 -21.51 -5.92
N GLN A 293 13.25 -21.79 -5.58
CA GLN A 293 13.67 -23.02 -4.88
C GLN A 293 13.60 -22.91 -3.35
N GLN A 294 13.58 -21.70 -2.81
CA GLN A 294 13.70 -21.43 -1.37
C GLN A 294 12.39 -20.98 -0.72
N CYS A 295 11.42 -20.48 -1.49
CA CYS A 295 10.12 -20.05 -0.98
C CYS A 295 8.95 -20.37 -1.93
N HIS A 296 7.74 -20.38 -1.35
CA HIS A 296 6.47 -20.61 -2.06
C HIS A 296 5.79 -19.32 -2.52
N ASP A 297 6.45 -18.16 -2.37
CA ASP A 297 5.90 -16.86 -2.74
C ASP A 297 5.27 -16.87 -4.14
N PRO A 298 4.17 -16.13 -4.38
CA PRO A 298 3.59 -16.04 -5.70
C PRO A 298 4.63 -15.60 -6.75
N PRO A 299 4.61 -16.13 -7.98
CA PRO A 299 5.57 -15.72 -9.02
C PRO A 299 5.64 -14.20 -9.22
N ARG A 300 4.51 -13.50 -9.04
CA ARG A 300 4.44 -12.03 -9.05
C ARG A 300 5.37 -11.40 -8.02
N LEU A 301 5.34 -11.89 -6.77
CA LEU A 301 6.16 -11.37 -5.68
C LEU A 301 7.65 -11.68 -5.91
N ILE A 302 7.98 -12.90 -6.34
CA ILE A 302 9.37 -13.30 -6.65
C ILE A 302 9.95 -12.43 -7.79
N ILE A 303 9.18 -12.24 -8.86
CA ILE A 303 9.58 -11.43 -10.00
C ILE A 303 9.75 -9.97 -9.57
N GLN A 304 8.79 -9.42 -8.81
CA GLN A 304 8.86 -8.04 -8.33
C GLN A 304 10.09 -7.82 -7.45
N ASN A 305 10.33 -8.69 -6.47
CA ASN A 305 11.48 -8.60 -5.57
C ASN A 305 12.82 -8.71 -6.31
N ALA A 306 12.91 -9.57 -7.33
CA ALA A 306 14.11 -9.68 -8.16
C ALA A 306 14.27 -8.46 -9.09
N ARG A 307 13.17 -7.94 -9.65
CA ARG A 307 13.17 -6.77 -10.55
C ARG A 307 13.55 -5.48 -9.82
N LEU A 308 13.26 -5.37 -8.53
CA LEU A 308 13.74 -4.26 -7.72
C LEU A 308 15.28 -4.23 -7.65
N LYS A 309 15.98 -5.36 -7.85
CA LYS A 309 17.45 -5.49 -7.67
C LYS A 309 18.26 -5.19 -8.95
N ILE A 310 17.63 -4.82 -10.05
CA ILE A 310 18.28 -4.48 -11.32
C ILE A 310 18.06 -3.01 -11.66
N SER A 311 18.94 -2.43 -12.46
CA SER A 311 18.83 -1.07 -12.99
C SER A 311 17.66 -0.93 -13.96
N LEU A 312 17.22 0.32 -14.19
CA LEU A 312 16.16 0.64 -15.14
C LEU A 312 16.55 0.28 -16.58
N ASP A 313 17.83 0.45 -16.93
CA ASP A 313 18.38 0.13 -18.24
C ASP A 313 18.39 -1.38 -18.48
N ALA A 314 18.88 -2.16 -17.50
CA ALA A 314 18.84 -3.63 -17.58
C ALA A 314 17.40 -4.19 -17.56
N ALA A 315 16.44 -3.46 -16.99
CA ALA A 315 15.03 -3.88 -16.96
C ALA A 315 14.38 -3.96 -18.35
N ILE A 316 14.96 -3.32 -19.37
CA ILE A 316 14.55 -3.47 -20.78
C ILE A 316 14.97 -4.84 -21.31
N ASN A 317 16.11 -5.34 -20.83
CA ASN A 317 16.78 -6.54 -21.34
C ASN A 317 16.37 -7.84 -20.62
N ILE A 318 15.61 -7.76 -19.52
CA ILE A 318 15.10 -8.94 -18.81
C ILE A 318 13.92 -9.62 -19.52
N PRO A 319 13.66 -10.91 -19.26
CA PRO A 319 12.51 -11.60 -19.82
C PRO A 319 11.19 -10.98 -19.38
N GLN A 320 10.22 -10.96 -20.30
CA GLN A 320 8.83 -10.59 -19.98
C GLN A 320 8.27 -11.42 -18.81
N TYR A 321 7.26 -10.86 -18.14
CA TYR A 321 6.63 -11.48 -16.97
C TYR A 321 6.26 -12.95 -17.17
N THR A 322 5.61 -13.27 -18.29
CA THR A 322 5.17 -14.64 -18.62
C THR A 322 6.33 -15.62 -18.78
N ALA A 323 7.46 -15.18 -19.34
CA ALA A 323 8.67 -16.00 -19.46
C ALA A 323 9.35 -16.23 -18.10
N SER A 324 9.38 -15.20 -17.25
CA SER A 324 9.88 -15.30 -15.87
C SER A 324 8.98 -16.23 -15.03
N GLN A 325 7.67 -16.09 -15.14
CA GLN A 325 6.68 -16.94 -14.47
C GLN A 325 6.82 -18.42 -14.88
N ARG A 326 6.95 -18.70 -16.18
CA ARG A 326 7.19 -20.07 -16.68
C ARG A 326 8.50 -20.66 -16.14
N SER A 327 9.54 -19.84 -15.98
CA SER A 327 10.82 -20.27 -15.42
C SER A 327 10.69 -20.66 -13.95
N ILE A 328 9.97 -19.86 -13.15
CA ILE A 328 9.63 -20.17 -11.74
C ILE A 328 8.83 -21.47 -11.67
N GLN A 329 7.80 -21.63 -12.51
CA GLN A 329 6.97 -22.83 -12.54
C GLN A 329 7.74 -24.09 -12.96
N ARG A 330 8.74 -23.99 -13.85
CA ARG A 330 9.60 -25.12 -14.20
C ARG A 330 10.48 -25.53 -13.03
N VAL A 331 11.13 -24.57 -12.38
CA VAL A 331 11.97 -24.82 -11.21
C VAL A 331 11.19 -25.48 -10.07
N ARG A 332 9.94 -25.04 -9.86
CA ARG A 332 9.02 -25.63 -8.86
C ARG A 332 8.51 -27.01 -9.24
N ARG A 333 8.54 -27.39 -10.52
CA ARG A 333 8.15 -28.74 -11.00
C ARG A 333 9.30 -29.74 -10.90
N ASP A 334 10.55 -29.27 -11.08
CA ASP A 334 11.75 -30.11 -11.07
C ASP A 334 12.27 -30.44 -9.65
N LYS A 335 11.71 -29.85 -8.58
CA LYS A 335 12.10 -30.12 -7.19
C LYS A 335 10.88 -30.40 -6.33
N ASP A 336 11.09 -31.27 -5.33
CA ASP A 336 10.17 -31.67 -4.27
C ASP A 336 9.85 -30.51 -3.31
N VAL A 337 9.30 -29.45 -3.88
CA VAL A 337 8.78 -28.27 -3.21
C VAL A 337 7.50 -28.73 -2.52
N GLN A 338 7.46 -28.72 -1.18
CA GLN A 338 6.33 -29.21 -0.38
C GLN A 338 5.01 -28.83 -1.05
N THR A 339 4.30 -29.82 -1.57
CA THR A 339 3.02 -29.59 -2.22
C THR A 339 2.10 -28.89 -1.23
N GLU A 340 1.32 -27.92 -1.72
CA GLU A 340 0.27 -27.28 -0.91
C GLU A 340 -0.50 -28.38 -0.17
N PRO A 341 -0.58 -28.32 1.17
CA PRO A 341 -1.14 -29.40 1.96
C PRO A 341 -2.57 -29.66 1.51
N LYS A 342 -2.91 -30.93 1.29
CA LYS A 342 -4.23 -31.34 0.80
C LYS A 342 -5.17 -31.68 1.94
N THR A 343 -4.62 -31.99 3.11
CA THR A 343 -5.33 -32.30 4.34
C THR A 343 -4.67 -31.57 5.51
N PHE A 344 -5.39 -31.42 6.63
CA PHE A 344 -4.80 -30.82 7.84
C PHE A 344 -3.65 -31.65 8.43
N ALA A 345 -3.64 -32.96 8.20
CA ALA A 345 -2.55 -33.86 8.62
C ALA A 345 -1.24 -33.58 7.85
N ASP A 346 -1.33 -33.06 6.62
CA ASP A 346 -0.17 -32.70 5.81
C ASP A 346 0.49 -31.39 6.28
N ILE A 347 -0.19 -30.62 7.13
CA ILE A 347 0.34 -29.35 7.64
C ILE A 347 1.41 -29.67 8.68
N ILE A 348 2.67 -29.45 8.31
CA ILE A 348 3.81 -29.47 9.22
C ILE A 348 4.32 -28.05 9.29
N ILE A 349 4.41 -27.46 10.49
CA ILE A 349 4.92 -26.09 10.70
C ILE A 349 6.36 -26.18 11.24
N PRO A 350 7.38 -26.02 10.38
CA PRO A 350 8.78 -25.95 10.80
C PRO A 350 9.02 -24.95 11.93
N SER A 351 9.97 -25.24 12.83
CA SER A 351 10.28 -24.40 13.99
C SER A 351 10.63 -22.95 13.62
N ASN A 352 11.28 -22.73 12.47
CA ASN A 352 11.60 -21.38 11.97
C ASN A 352 10.37 -20.57 11.53
N TYR A 353 9.21 -21.19 11.33
CA TYR A 353 7.94 -20.51 11.06
C TYR A 353 7.08 -20.32 12.31
N GLN A 354 7.50 -20.89 13.45
CA GLN A 354 6.80 -20.70 14.73
C GLN A 354 7.24 -19.40 15.43
N VAL A 355 8.29 -18.75 14.93
CA VAL A 355 8.85 -17.50 15.48
C VAL A 355 8.75 -16.34 14.48
N ASN A 356 8.77 -15.11 14.98
CA ASN A 356 8.79 -13.90 14.15
C ASN A 356 10.22 -13.53 13.68
N ALA A 357 10.37 -12.40 12.97
CA ALA A 357 11.66 -11.92 12.48
C ALA A 357 12.68 -11.55 13.58
N LEU A 358 12.24 -11.43 14.83
CA LEU A 358 13.05 -11.19 16.03
C LEU A 358 13.32 -12.48 16.82
N ASN A 359 12.97 -13.65 16.27
CA ASN A 359 13.04 -14.96 16.93
C ASN A 359 12.16 -15.09 18.19
N GLU A 360 11.10 -14.28 18.30
CA GLU A 360 10.12 -14.40 19.37
C GLU A 360 9.03 -15.40 18.98
N GLN A 361 8.53 -16.18 19.94
CA GLN A 361 7.41 -17.09 19.70
C GLN A 361 6.21 -16.34 19.12
N PHE A 362 5.71 -16.82 17.99
CA PHE A 362 4.62 -16.20 17.24
C PHE A 362 3.46 -17.16 16.98
N LEU A 363 3.72 -18.43 16.70
CA LEU A 363 2.67 -19.46 16.72
C LEU A 363 2.30 -19.71 18.18
N LEU A 364 1.18 -19.14 18.61
CA LEU A 364 0.71 -19.21 19.99
C LEU A 364 0.05 -20.56 20.29
N TYR A 365 -0.76 -21.07 19.36
CA TYR A 365 -1.53 -22.29 19.55
C TYR A 365 -1.74 -23.04 18.24
N ASP A 366 -1.66 -24.36 18.34
CA ASP A 366 -1.96 -25.33 17.30
C ASP A 366 -2.60 -26.54 17.98
N ASN A 367 -3.89 -26.78 17.70
CA ASN A 367 -4.59 -27.92 18.30
C ASN A 367 -4.18 -29.27 17.67
N ASN A 368 -3.38 -29.26 16.60
CA ASN A 368 -2.92 -30.45 15.87
C ASN A 368 -4.06 -31.40 15.43
N ASP A 369 -5.27 -30.88 15.24
CA ASP A 369 -6.42 -31.67 14.79
C ASP A 369 -6.33 -31.93 13.28
N ASN A 370 -6.47 -33.19 12.87
CA ASN A 370 -6.34 -33.62 11.48
C ASN A 370 -7.59 -33.36 10.61
N GLN A 371 -8.65 -32.82 11.19
CA GLN A 371 -9.93 -32.51 10.52
C GLN A 371 -10.40 -31.07 10.74
N ARG A 372 -10.08 -30.48 11.90
CA ARG A 372 -10.50 -29.13 12.31
C ARG A 372 -9.34 -28.39 12.97
N ARG A 373 -8.22 -28.29 12.26
CA ARG A 373 -7.04 -27.63 12.79
C ARG A 373 -7.31 -26.15 13.04
N ILE A 374 -6.92 -25.66 14.20
CA ILE A 374 -6.95 -24.23 14.55
C ILE A 374 -5.53 -23.79 14.81
N LEU A 375 -5.10 -22.73 14.12
CA LEU A 375 -3.80 -22.10 14.32
C LEU A 375 -4.03 -20.67 14.83
N ILE A 376 -3.34 -20.27 15.89
CA ILE A 376 -3.42 -18.93 16.46
C ILE A 376 -2.01 -18.34 16.51
N PHE A 377 -1.89 -17.10 16.06
CA PHE A 377 -0.64 -16.37 15.97
C PHE A 377 -0.72 -15.05 16.73
N ALA A 378 0.14 -14.89 17.73
CA ALA A 378 0.33 -13.67 18.48
C ALA A 378 1.67 -13.75 19.23
N THR A 379 2.32 -12.60 19.44
CA THR A 379 3.44 -12.52 20.37
C THR A 379 2.93 -12.24 21.79
N LYS A 380 3.77 -12.47 22.80
CA LYS A 380 3.46 -12.09 24.19
C LYS A 380 3.12 -10.60 24.30
N GLN A 381 3.88 -9.73 23.62
CA GLN A 381 3.63 -8.30 23.62
C GLN A 381 2.26 -7.94 23.04
N HIS A 382 1.81 -8.63 21.98
CA HIS A 382 0.48 -8.40 21.42
C HIS A 382 -0.64 -8.80 22.39
N LEU A 383 -0.45 -9.90 23.12
CA LEU A 383 -1.39 -10.36 24.15
C LEU A 383 -1.43 -9.39 25.33
N ASP A 384 -0.28 -8.88 25.76
CA ASP A 384 -0.19 -7.85 26.80
C ASP A 384 -0.96 -6.58 26.37
N PHE A 385 -0.83 -6.16 25.11
CA PHE A 385 -1.62 -5.05 24.58
C PHE A 385 -3.12 -5.35 24.53
N LEU A 386 -3.54 -6.55 24.10
CA LEU A 386 -4.95 -6.94 24.13
C LEU A 386 -5.53 -6.89 25.55
N ASN A 387 -4.73 -7.25 26.55
CA ASN A 387 -5.09 -7.22 27.95
C ASN A 387 -5.24 -5.80 28.52
N GLU A 388 -4.66 -4.79 27.87
CA GLU A 388 -4.81 -3.38 28.23
C GLU A 388 -5.97 -2.68 27.51
N CYS A 389 -6.42 -3.23 26.38
CA CYS A 389 -7.48 -2.64 25.56
C CYS A 389 -8.88 -2.85 26.17
N GLU A 390 -9.61 -1.74 26.35
CA GLU A 390 -11.03 -1.74 26.75
C GLU A 390 -11.97 -2.21 25.64
N SER A 391 -11.58 -1.98 24.38
CA SER A 391 -12.38 -2.36 23.20
C SER A 391 -11.62 -3.25 22.24
N TRP A 392 -12.25 -4.38 21.92
CA TRP A 392 -11.77 -5.34 20.93
C TRP A 392 -12.62 -5.25 19.66
N HIS A 393 -11.99 -5.49 18.51
CA HIS A 393 -12.68 -5.55 17.23
C HIS A 393 -12.26 -6.83 16.52
N CYS A 394 -13.22 -7.64 16.11
CA CYS A 394 -12.94 -8.91 15.48
C CYS A 394 -13.48 -8.94 14.06
N ASP A 395 -12.67 -9.45 13.14
CA ASP A 395 -13.00 -9.50 11.72
C ASP A 395 -12.47 -10.78 11.06
N GLY A 396 -13.31 -11.38 10.23
CA GLY A 396 -13.01 -12.58 9.44
C GLY A 396 -12.82 -12.24 7.97
N THR A 397 -11.72 -12.68 7.37
CA THR A 397 -11.42 -12.44 5.95
C THR A 397 -11.15 -13.74 5.19
N PHE A 398 -11.78 -13.86 4.03
CA PHE A 398 -11.79 -15.06 3.18
C PHE A 398 -10.71 -15.05 2.10
N ALA A 399 -10.41 -13.87 1.55
CA ALA A 399 -9.56 -13.73 0.36
C ALA A 399 -8.10 -14.14 0.60
N VAL A 400 -7.69 -14.20 1.87
CA VAL A 400 -6.32 -14.50 2.31
C VAL A 400 -6.21 -15.83 3.05
N ALA A 401 -7.32 -16.55 3.26
CA ALA A 401 -7.31 -17.83 3.94
C ALA A 401 -6.71 -18.92 3.03
N PRO A 402 -5.78 -19.76 3.52
CA PRO A 402 -5.31 -20.93 2.77
C PRO A 402 -6.46 -21.89 2.52
N LYS A 403 -6.42 -22.67 1.43
CA LYS A 403 -7.55 -23.50 0.96
C LYS A 403 -8.17 -24.44 2.01
N LEU A 404 -7.38 -24.93 2.96
CA LEU A 404 -7.85 -25.84 4.00
C LEU A 404 -8.65 -25.12 5.09
N PHE A 405 -8.52 -23.80 5.23
CA PHE A 405 -9.20 -23.00 6.23
C PHE A 405 -10.32 -22.19 5.58
N GLU A 406 -11.49 -22.14 6.21
CA GLU A 406 -12.60 -21.36 5.69
C GLU A 406 -12.35 -19.85 5.82
N GLN A 407 -11.59 -19.42 6.84
CA GLN A 407 -11.27 -18.01 7.04
C GLN A 407 -9.99 -17.77 7.86
N MET A 408 -9.41 -16.59 7.66
CA MET A 408 -8.48 -15.99 8.63
C MET A 408 -9.27 -15.03 9.51
N TYR A 409 -9.28 -15.27 10.82
CA TYR A 409 -9.98 -14.44 11.80
C TYR A 409 -8.97 -13.64 12.62
N SER A 410 -9.23 -12.36 12.82
CA SER A 410 -8.31 -11.42 13.46
C SER A 410 -8.96 -10.69 14.63
N ILE A 411 -8.20 -10.48 15.71
CA ILE A 411 -8.61 -9.68 16.86
C ILE A 411 -7.72 -8.44 16.93
N HIS A 412 -8.36 -7.28 16.99
CA HIS A 412 -7.74 -5.97 16.99
C HIS A 412 -8.02 -5.27 18.32
N GLY A 413 -6.98 -4.69 18.91
CA GLY A 413 -7.10 -3.83 20.09
C GLY A 413 -7.12 -2.35 19.69
N SER A 414 -7.88 -1.54 20.44
CA SER A 414 -7.80 -0.08 20.33
C SER A 414 -6.67 0.46 21.21
N ILE A 415 -5.60 0.95 20.58
CA ILE A 415 -4.44 1.54 21.26
C ILE A 415 -4.29 2.98 20.80
N ARG A 416 -4.42 3.94 21.73
CA ARG A 416 -4.30 5.40 21.46
C ARG A 416 -5.19 5.87 20.28
N GLY A 417 -6.42 5.35 20.21
CA GLY A 417 -7.38 5.68 19.16
C GLY A 417 -7.12 5.04 17.79
N LYS A 418 -6.16 4.11 17.68
CA LYS A 418 -5.91 3.29 16.48
C LYS A 418 -6.32 1.85 16.74
N LYS A 419 -6.98 1.23 15.76
CA LYS A 419 -7.30 -0.21 15.77
C LYS A 419 -6.12 -0.95 15.15
N LEU A 420 -5.43 -1.77 15.94
CA LEU A 420 -4.26 -2.54 15.49
C LEU A 420 -4.56 -4.03 15.59
N PRO A 421 -4.20 -4.84 14.57
CA PRO A 421 -4.33 -6.28 14.67
C PRO A 421 -3.28 -6.81 15.65
N LEU A 422 -3.73 -7.56 16.66
CA LEU A 422 -2.86 -8.09 17.71
C LEU A 422 -2.82 -9.62 17.67
N LEU A 423 -3.86 -10.26 17.15
CA LEU A 423 -3.93 -11.71 17.02
C LEU A 423 -4.55 -12.09 15.68
N TYR A 424 -3.96 -13.11 15.06
CA TYR A 424 -4.46 -13.74 13.85
C TYR A 424 -4.77 -15.22 14.14
N SER A 425 -5.77 -15.76 13.47
CA SER A 425 -6.10 -17.18 13.57
C SER A 425 -6.57 -17.71 12.23
N LEU A 426 -6.23 -18.96 11.95
CA LEU A 426 -6.74 -19.71 10.81
C LEU A 426 -7.77 -20.70 11.34
N LEU A 427 -9.02 -20.52 10.90
CA LEU A 427 -10.16 -21.29 11.39
C LEU A 427 -10.65 -22.25 10.31
N PRO A 428 -10.88 -23.53 10.65
CA PRO A 428 -11.29 -24.55 9.69
C PRO A 428 -12.73 -24.34 9.22
N ASN A 429 -13.57 -23.72 10.05
CA ASN A 429 -14.95 -23.40 9.76
C ASN A 429 -15.47 -22.23 10.62
N LYS A 430 -16.77 -21.94 10.51
CA LYS A 430 -17.47 -20.87 11.25
C LYS A 430 -18.37 -21.39 12.37
N ASP A 431 -18.13 -22.59 12.85
CA ASP A 431 -18.97 -23.17 13.89
C ASP A 431 -18.75 -22.46 15.24
N LYS A 432 -19.80 -22.36 16.04
CA LYS A 432 -19.72 -21.80 17.41
C LYS A 432 -18.60 -22.46 18.23
N LYS A 433 -18.45 -23.79 18.13
CA LYS A 433 -17.41 -24.55 18.86
C LYS A 433 -15.99 -24.12 18.50
N THR A 434 -15.75 -23.82 17.23
CA THR A 434 -14.45 -23.35 16.71
C THR A 434 -14.09 -21.98 17.30
N TYR A 435 -15.06 -21.06 17.35
CA TYR A 435 -14.89 -19.78 18.01
C TYR A 435 -14.74 -19.89 19.53
N GLU A 436 -15.50 -20.78 20.18
CA GLU A 436 -15.36 -21.02 21.62
C GLU A 436 -13.95 -21.52 21.96
N GLU A 437 -13.36 -22.39 21.12
CA GLU A 437 -11.96 -22.82 21.28
C GLU A 437 -11.00 -21.64 21.11
N LEU A 438 -11.12 -20.86 20.03
CA LEU A 438 -10.31 -19.66 19.82
C LEU A 438 -10.35 -18.72 21.03
N PHE A 439 -11.55 -18.30 21.45
CA PHE A 439 -11.71 -17.33 22.54
C PHE A 439 -11.28 -17.89 23.89
N ARG A 440 -11.41 -19.21 24.12
CA ARG A 440 -10.91 -19.87 25.33
C ARG A 440 -9.38 -19.85 25.39
N ILE A 441 -8.69 -20.06 24.28
CA ILE A 441 -7.22 -19.91 24.23
C ILE A 441 -6.81 -18.45 24.48
N VAL A 442 -7.53 -17.49 23.90
CA VAL A 442 -7.27 -16.06 24.15
C VAL A 442 -7.47 -15.73 25.64
N ALA A 443 -8.55 -16.22 26.26
CA ALA A 443 -8.86 -15.98 27.68
C ALA A 443 -7.81 -16.58 28.65
N GLN A 444 -7.06 -17.60 28.23
CA GLN A 444 -5.95 -18.13 29.03
C GLN A 444 -4.75 -17.15 29.09
N HIS A 445 -4.61 -16.30 28.08
CA HIS A 445 -3.48 -15.39 27.92
C HIS A 445 -3.82 -13.94 28.26
N VAL A 446 -5.10 -13.57 28.16
CA VAL A 446 -5.63 -12.24 28.46
C VAL A 446 -6.48 -12.31 29.72
N ARG A 447 -6.02 -11.67 30.80
CA ARG A 447 -6.65 -11.72 32.12
C ARG A 447 -7.80 -10.72 32.28
N ARG A 448 -7.68 -9.54 31.66
CA ARG A 448 -8.70 -8.50 31.68
C ARG A 448 -9.72 -8.80 30.59
N LYS A 449 -11.00 -8.83 30.97
CA LYS A 449 -12.11 -8.90 30.01
C LYS A 449 -12.24 -7.54 29.31
N PRO A 450 -12.45 -7.49 27.98
CA PRO A 450 -12.80 -6.24 27.33
C PRO A 450 -14.17 -5.75 27.83
N ASP A 451 -14.36 -4.44 27.87
CA ASP A 451 -15.64 -3.82 28.21
C ASP A 451 -16.60 -3.91 27.01
N TYR A 452 -16.03 -3.76 25.80
CA TYR A 452 -16.75 -3.78 24.54
C TYR A 452 -16.06 -4.68 23.53
N ILE A 453 -16.85 -5.45 22.79
CA ILE A 453 -16.37 -6.12 21.59
C ILE A 453 -17.20 -5.69 20.39
N THR A 454 -16.54 -5.35 19.29
CA THR A 454 -17.19 -5.14 18.01
C THR A 454 -16.95 -6.35 17.13
N ILE A 455 -18.03 -7.04 16.76
CA ILE A 455 -17.97 -8.18 15.85
C ILE A 455 -18.84 -7.92 14.61
N ASP A 456 -18.58 -8.67 13.55
CA ASP A 456 -19.54 -8.79 12.46
C ASP A 456 -20.80 -9.54 12.94
N PHE A 457 -21.89 -9.49 12.17
CA PHE A 457 -23.19 -10.10 12.49
C PHE A 457 -23.21 -11.63 12.39
N GLU A 458 -22.06 -12.27 12.57
CA GLU A 458 -21.93 -13.73 12.56
C GLU A 458 -22.34 -14.31 13.91
N LYS A 459 -23.56 -14.85 13.98
CA LYS A 459 -24.17 -15.40 15.21
C LYS A 459 -23.31 -16.45 15.90
N ALA A 460 -22.54 -17.24 15.16
CA ALA A 460 -21.67 -18.26 15.76
C ALA A 460 -20.54 -17.63 16.59
N ALA A 461 -19.88 -16.59 16.07
CA ALA A 461 -18.84 -15.86 16.79
C ALA A 461 -19.42 -15.11 18.00
N GLU A 462 -20.57 -14.45 17.83
CA GLU A 462 -21.29 -13.76 18.91
C GLU A 462 -21.64 -14.72 20.06
N ASN A 463 -22.29 -15.83 19.74
CA ASN A 463 -22.74 -16.81 20.73
C ASN A 463 -21.55 -17.47 21.43
N ALA A 464 -20.44 -17.70 20.71
CA ALA A 464 -19.21 -18.22 21.30
C ALA A 464 -18.57 -17.20 22.23
N PHE A 465 -18.52 -15.93 21.83
CA PHE A 465 -17.95 -14.87 22.64
C PHE A 465 -18.76 -14.65 23.92
N ASN A 466 -20.10 -14.61 23.84
CA ASN A 466 -20.98 -14.51 25.00
C ASN A 466 -20.82 -15.67 26.00
N VAL A 467 -20.42 -16.86 25.54
CA VAL A 467 -20.10 -17.99 26.44
C VAL A 467 -18.82 -17.74 27.22
N ILE A 468 -17.79 -17.15 26.60
CA ILE A 468 -16.48 -16.93 27.22
C ILE A 468 -16.43 -15.61 28.03
N TYR A 469 -17.11 -14.57 27.55
CA TYR A 469 -17.15 -13.22 28.14
C TYR A 469 -18.60 -12.74 28.31
N PRO A 470 -19.40 -13.35 29.20
CA PRO A 470 -20.84 -13.05 29.34
C PRO A 470 -21.15 -11.63 29.85
N GLU A 471 -20.16 -10.98 30.48
CA GLU A 471 -20.28 -9.61 31.02
C GLU A 471 -19.87 -8.53 30.01
N CYS A 472 -19.27 -8.91 28.87
CA CYS A 472 -18.82 -7.97 27.86
C CYS A 472 -20.01 -7.51 27.00
N GLU A 473 -20.07 -6.21 26.70
CA GLU A 473 -21.09 -5.68 25.80
C GLU A 473 -20.71 -5.95 24.33
N ILE A 474 -21.54 -6.72 23.63
CA ILE A 474 -21.34 -6.99 22.20
C ILE A 474 -21.95 -5.87 21.37
N LEU A 475 -21.12 -5.28 20.52
CA LEU A 475 -21.47 -4.23 19.59
C LEU A 475 -21.43 -4.74 18.14
N GLY A 476 -22.44 -4.33 17.36
CA GLY A 476 -22.48 -4.60 15.92
C GLY A 476 -21.54 -3.68 15.14
N CYS A 477 -20.83 -4.23 14.15
CA CYS A 477 -19.97 -3.46 13.27
C CYS A 477 -20.78 -2.59 12.28
N PHE A 478 -20.72 -1.26 12.44
CA PHE A 478 -21.43 -0.31 11.57
C PHE A 478 -21.01 -0.38 10.09
N PHE A 479 -19.75 -0.73 9.80
CA PHE A 479 -19.27 -0.93 8.43
C PHE A 479 -20.01 -2.09 7.76
N HIS A 480 -20.07 -3.24 8.43
CA HIS A 480 -20.76 -4.42 7.93
C HIS A 480 -22.28 -4.20 7.86
N PHE A 481 -22.85 -3.44 8.78
CA PHE A 481 -24.27 -3.08 8.75
C PHE A 481 -24.64 -2.32 7.47
N LYS A 482 -23.87 -1.29 7.11
CA LYS A 482 -24.06 -0.56 5.84
C LYS A 482 -23.90 -1.48 4.62
N LYS A 483 -22.96 -2.43 4.69
CA LYS A 483 -22.74 -3.41 3.61
C LYS A 483 -23.95 -4.35 3.47
N CYS A 484 -24.54 -4.81 4.58
CA CYS A 484 -25.77 -5.61 4.57
C CYS A 484 -26.94 -4.85 3.95
N ILE A 485 -27.14 -3.58 4.30
CA ILE A 485 -28.16 -2.71 3.68
C ILE A 485 -27.97 -2.66 2.15
N TRP A 486 -26.74 -2.40 1.71
CA TRP A 486 -26.43 -2.29 0.28
C TRP A 486 -26.59 -3.62 -0.46
N LYS A 487 -26.16 -4.73 0.14
CA LYS A 487 -26.32 -6.07 -0.42
C LYS A 487 -27.80 -6.38 -0.65
N HIS A 488 -28.65 -6.10 0.33
CA HIS A 488 -30.08 -6.34 0.22
C HIS A 488 -30.75 -5.47 -0.85
N ILE A 489 -30.37 -4.20 -0.98
CA ILE A 489 -30.81 -3.33 -2.08
C ILE A 489 -30.47 -3.94 -3.45
N CYS A 490 -29.28 -4.54 -3.58
CA CYS A 490 -28.86 -5.20 -4.80
C CYS A 490 -29.67 -6.48 -5.07
N GLU A 491 -29.97 -7.27 -4.03
CA GLU A 491 -30.82 -8.48 -4.13
C GLU A 491 -32.27 -8.14 -4.56
N LEU A 492 -32.77 -6.97 -4.15
CA LEU A 492 -34.05 -6.43 -4.60
C LEU A 492 -34.01 -5.85 -6.02
N HIS A 493 -32.87 -5.93 -6.71
CA HIS A 493 -32.64 -5.38 -8.04
C HIS A 493 -32.82 -3.86 -8.16
N LEU A 494 -32.78 -3.12 -7.04
CA LEU A 494 -33.04 -1.68 -6.99
C LEU A 494 -31.80 -0.82 -7.25
N LYS A 495 -30.65 -1.44 -7.60
CA LYS A 495 -29.36 -0.74 -7.72
C LYS A 495 -29.42 0.47 -8.65
N LYS A 496 -30.10 0.35 -9.78
CA LYS A 496 -30.18 1.41 -10.79
C LYS A 496 -31.00 2.60 -10.28
N GLU A 497 -32.19 2.31 -9.73
CA GLU A 497 -33.08 3.29 -9.14
C GLU A 497 -32.45 4.00 -7.93
N PHE A 498 -31.60 3.29 -7.17
CA PHE A 498 -30.82 3.89 -6.09
C PHE A 498 -29.67 4.79 -6.57
N LEU A 499 -29.02 4.48 -7.70
CA LEU A 499 -27.92 5.30 -8.22
C LEU A 499 -28.43 6.57 -8.92
N GLU A 500 -29.57 6.48 -9.59
CA GLU A 500 -30.16 7.56 -10.39
C GLU A 500 -31.01 8.53 -9.54
N ASN A 501 -31.61 8.07 -8.44
CA ASN A 501 -32.50 8.90 -7.60
C ASN A 501 -31.81 9.38 -6.30
N GLN A 502 -31.71 10.71 -6.14
CA GLN A 502 -31.13 11.33 -4.95
C GLN A 502 -31.91 11.06 -3.66
N ASN A 503 -33.26 11.00 -3.72
CA ASN A 503 -34.09 10.70 -2.55
C ASN A 503 -33.83 9.27 -2.05
N ASN A 504 -33.71 8.30 -2.95
CA ASN A 504 -33.39 6.92 -2.58
C ASN A 504 -32.01 6.82 -1.90
N ARG A 505 -30.99 7.55 -2.39
CA ARG A 505 -29.68 7.62 -1.72
C ARG A 505 -29.77 8.23 -0.32
N ARG A 506 -30.65 9.22 -0.11
CA ARG A 506 -30.90 9.83 1.19
C ARG A 506 -31.61 8.84 2.12
N THR A 507 -32.64 8.13 1.65
CA THR A 507 -33.35 7.10 2.41
C THR A 507 -32.39 6.01 2.89
N MET A 508 -31.46 5.54 2.06
CA MET A 508 -30.44 4.56 2.48
C MET A 508 -29.53 5.10 3.59
N LYS A 509 -29.06 6.35 3.46
CA LYS A 509 -28.24 7.00 4.49
C LYS A 509 -29.02 7.13 5.80
N ASN A 510 -30.32 7.45 5.73
CA ASN A 510 -31.18 7.54 6.90
C ASN A 510 -31.43 6.16 7.54
N LEU A 511 -31.62 5.10 6.74
CA LEU A 511 -31.73 3.73 7.23
C LEU A 511 -30.46 3.28 7.97
N ALA A 512 -29.28 3.61 7.43
CA ALA A 512 -28.03 3.40 8.15
C ALA A 512 -27.96 4.25 9.42
N ALA A 513 -28.50 5.48 9.39
CA ALA A 513 -28.50 6.39 10.53
C ALA A 513 -29.37 5.91 11.71
N LEU A 514 -30.28 4.95 11.50
CA LEU A 514 -31.06 4.35 12.59
C LEU A 514 -30.18 3.66 13.64
N ALA A 515 -28.97 3.22 13.27
CA ALA A 515 -28.00 2.70 14.22
C ALA A 515 -27.64 3.71 15.34
N PHE A 516 -27.81 5.01 15.08
CA PHE A 516 -27.52 6.09 16.04
C PHE A 516 -28.76 6.60 16.79
N VAL A 517 -29.95 6.06 16.48
CA VAL A 517 -31.19 6.46 17.13
C VAL A 517 -31.35 5.63 18.43
N PRO A 518 -31.75 6.25 19.56
CA PRO A 518 -32.04 5.50 20.77
C PRO A 518 -33.04 4.36 20.50
N PRO A 519 -32.87 3.16 21.08
CA PRO A 519 -33.69 1.98 20.75
C PRO A 519 -35.20 2.23 20.80
N ASN A 520 -35.67 3.02 21.77
CA ASN A 520 -37.08 3.35 21.96
C ASN A 520 -37.67 4.22 20.84
N ASN A 521 -36.82 4.93 20.08
CA ASN A 521 -37.22 5.86 19.03
C ASN A 521 -37.02 5.27 17.63
N ILE A 522 -36.36 4.11 17.49
CA ILE A 522 -36.06 3.48 16.20
C ILE A 522 -37.34 3.25 15.40
N VAL A 523 -38.43 2.85 16.05
CA VAL A 523 -39.73 2.54 15.42
C VAL A 523 -40.35 3.77 14.75
N GLU A 524 -40.33 4.88 15.48
CA GLU A 524 -40.90 6.15 15.04
C GLU A 524 -40.07 6.73 13.91
N GLU A 525 -38.74 6.77 14.07
CA GLU A 525 -37.83 7.27 13.04
C GLU A 525 -37.83 6.40 11.78
N PHE A 526 -37.96 5.08 11.93
CA PHE A 526 -38.12 4.18 10.78
C PHE A 526 -39.42 4.45 10.02
N SER A 527 -40.53 4.68 10.72
CA SER A 527 -41.81 5.04 10.12
C SER A 527 -41.71 6.36 9.33
N ARG A 528 -41.05 7.37 9.89
CA ARG A 528 -40.76 8.64 9.19
C ARG A 528 -39.91 8.45 7.94
N ILE A 529 -38.92 7.55 7.98
CA ILE A 529 -38.09 7.23 6.80
C ILE A 529 -38.93 6.54 5.73
N LYS A 530 -39.87 5.67 6.11
CA LYS A 530 -40.78 4.98 5.20
C LYS A 530 -41.74 5.94 4.50
N GLU A 531 -42.36 6.86 5.24
CA GLU A 531 -43.28 7.88 4.69
C GLU A 531 -42.59 8.82 3.69
N ASN A 532 -41.31 9.11 3.89
CA ASN A 532 -40.52 9.97 3.02
C ASN A 532 -39.78 9.21 1.90
N ALA A 533 -39.96 7.89 1.80
CA ALA A 533 -39.38 7.08 0.74
C ALA A 533 -40.21 7.22 -0.56
N SER A 534 -39.56 7.17 -1.73
CA SER A 534 -40.29 7.25 -3.01
C SER A 534 -41.15 5.99 -3.25
N ASP A 535 -42.13 6.07 -4.16
CA ASP A 535 -43.01 4.94 -4.56
C ASP A 535 -42.25 3.66 -5.01
N VAL A 536 -40.98 3.81 -5.43
CA VAL A 536 -40.09 2.67 -5.76
C VAL A 536 -39.81 1.79 -4.53
N LEU A 537 -39.89 2.38 -3.34
CA LEU A 537 -39.68 1.79 -2.03
C LEU A 537 -40.99 1.52 -1.28
N ASP A 538 -42.15 1.62 -1.97
CA ASP A 538 -43.47 1.50 -1.39
C ASP A 538 -43.65 0.17 -0.62
N GLY A 539 -44.47 0.26 0.43
CA GLY A 539 -44.36 -0.44 1.72
C GLY A 539 -44.44 -1.96 1.75
N ASN A 540 -44.42 -2.63 0.60
CA ASN A 540 -44.32 -4.09 0.46
C ASN A 540 -42.94 -4.56 -0.03
N LYS A 541 -42.08 -3.70 -0.60
CA LYS A 541 -40.69 -4.07 -0.97
C LYS A 541 -39.68 -3.79 0.14
N LEU A 542 -40.06 -2.92 1.08
CA LEU A 542 -39.32 -2.64 2.31
C LEU A 542 -39.72 -3.60 3.45
N TYR A 543 -39.92 -4.89 3.16
CA TYR A 543 -40.03 -5.93 4.20
C TYR A 543 -38.67 -6.16 4.86
N ILE A 544 -38.26 -5.14 5.59
CA ILE A 544 -37.16 -5.01 6.54
C ILE A 544 -37.57 -5.78 7.83
N LEU A 545 -38.27 -6.92 7.70
CA LEU A 545 -38.74 -7.75 8.80
C LEU A 545 -37.60 -8.50 9.53
N ASN A 546 -36.38 -8.50 8.99
CA ASN A 546 -35.19 -8.95 9.73
C ASN A 546 -34.37 -7.81 10.36
N PHE A 547 -34.71 -6.56 10.06
CA PHE A 547 -33.93 -5.39 10.50
C PHE A 547 -34.29 -4.95 11.91
N TYR A 548 -35.54 -5.20 12.33
CA TYR A 548 -35.97 -4.98 13.70
C TYR A 548 -35.22 -5.90 14.68
N TYR A 549 -34.98 -7.16 14.30
CA TYR A 549 -34.24 -8.11 15.13
C TYR A 549 -32.76 -7.73 15.24
N VAL A 550 -32.16 -7.24 14.16
CA VAL A 550 -30.75 -6.79 14.16
C VAL A 550 -30.56 -5.46 14.90
N LEU A 551 -31.46 -4.49 14.74
CA LEU A 551 -31.36 -3.18 15.42
C LEU A 551 -31.74 -3.22 16.90
N SER A 552 -32.69 -4.09 17.30
CA SER A 552 -33.09 -4.22 18.72
C SER A 552 -32.14 -5.11 19.52
N SER A 553 -31.45 -6.07 18.87
CA SER A 553 -30.56 -7.01 19.56
C SER A 553 -29.11 -6.53 19.66
N PHE A 554 -28.70 -5.52 18.90
CA PHE A 554 -27.33 -5.02 18.91
C PHE A 554 -27.27 -3.52 19.20
N ARG A 555 -26.45 -3.15 20.18
CA ARG A 555 -25.89 -1.79 20.24
C ARG A 555 -24.75 -1.71 19.21
N PHE A 556 -24.53 -0.56 18.59
CA PHE A 556 -23.48 -0.41 17.57
C PHE A 556 -22.21 0.19 18.18
N ASP A 557 -21.06 -0.15 17.60
CA ASP A 557 -19.78 0.38 18.06
C ASP A 557 -19.70 1.89 17.84
N PHE A 558 -19.70 2.63 18.96
CA PHE A 558 -19.44 4.05 19.02
C PHE A 558 -18.21 4.31 19.89
N VAL A 559 -17.03 3.82 19.48
CA VAL A 559 -15.73 4.39 19.88
C VAL A 559 -15.56 5.80 19.28
N PHE A 560 -16.44 6.70 19.70
CA PHE A 560 -16.25 8.15 19.78
C PHE A 560 -17.06 8.59 21.01
N ARG A 561 -16.73 8.03 22.19
CA ARG A 561 -17.06 8.72 23.44
C ARG A 561 -16.31 10.06 23.38
N ARG A 562 -17.08 11.12 23.56
CA ARG A 562 -16.67 12.54 23.48
C ARG A 562 -15.35 12.83 24.17
#